data_AF-A0A3B9K6Q5-F1
#
_entry.id   AF-A0A3B9K6Q5-F1
#
_cell.length_a   1.000
_cell.length_b   1.000
_cell.length_c   1.000
_cell.angle_alpha   90.00
_cell.angle_beta   90.00
_cell.angle_gamma   90.00
#
_symmetry.space_group_name_H-M   'P 1'
#
loop_
_entity.id
_entity.type
_entity.pdbx_description
1 polymer ?
#
loop_
_entity_poly.entity_id
_entity_poly.type
_entity_poly.pdbx_seq_one_letter_code
_entity_poly.pdbx_strand_id
1 'polypeptide(L)'
;MILFINACVRKESRTKILADRLLAKLKEDTESNPENDIKNTAENVIEELRLEEMSFPAADEAFLQKRDALLAAGKFEDPLFAPARQFASADT
;
A
#
# COMPACT_ATOMS: atom_id res chain seq x y z
N MET A 1 9.61 -4.12 2.11
CA MET A 1 8.25 -4.40 1.63
C MET A 1 7.88 -3.44 0.52
N ILE A 2 7.33 -3.95 -0.58
CA ILE A 2 6.76 -3.13 -1.67
C ILE A 2 5.23 -3.06 -1.50
N LEU A 3 4.65 -1.87 -1.55
CA LEU A 3 3.19 -1.68 -1.51
C LEU A 3 2.66 -1.23 -2.89
N PHE A 4 2.01 -2.15 -3.60
CA PHE A 4 1.37 -1.86 -4.88
C PHE A 4 -0.04 -1.28 -4.69
N ILE A 5 -0.18 0.04 -4.88
CA ILE A 5 -1.46 0.73 -4.83
C ILE A 5 -2.17 0.62 -6.18
N ASN A 6 -3.16 -0.27 -6.26
CA ASN A 6 -3.93 -0.49 -7.48
C ASN A 6 -5.20 0.38 -7.51
N ALA A 7 -5.15 1.43 -8.34
CA ALA A 7 -6.28 2.32 -8.62
C ALA A 7 -7.04 1.94 -9.91
N CYS A 8 -6.73 0.81 -10.55
CA CYS A 8 -7.34 0.42 -11.82
C CYS A 8 -8.69 -0.26 -11.61
N VAL A 9 -9.78 0.49 -11.82
CA VAL A 9 -11.16 -0.02 -11.68
C VAL A 9 -11.65 -0.88 -12.86
N ARG A 10 -10.89 -0.94 -13.96
CA ARG A 10 -11.29 -1.63 -15.18
C ARG A 10 -10.58 -2.97 -15.31
N LYS A 11 -11.32 -4.01 -15.70
CA LYS A 11 -10.80 -5.38 -15.90
C LYS A 11 -9.63 -5.46 -16.88
N GLU A 12 -9.68 -4.71 -17.99
CA GLU A 12 -8.64 -4.71 -19.04
C GLU A 12 -7.83 -3.42 -19.04
N SER A 13 -7.23 -3.07 -17.89
CA SER A 13 -6.37 -1.90 -17.78
C SER A 13 -4.99 -2.17 -18.39
N ARG A 14 -4.63 -1.42 -19.43
CA ARG A 14 -3.27 -1.42 -20.02
C ARG A 14 -2.21 -1.12 -18.96
N THR A 15 -2.50 -0.19 -18.04
CA THR A 15 -1.60 0.16 -16.94
C THR A 15 -1.44 -0.99 -15.96
N LYS A 16 -2.53 -1.71 -15.64
CA LYS A 16 -2.45 -2.89 -14.75
C LYS A 16 -1.62 -4.00 -15.40
N ILE A 17 -1.79 -4.25 -16.69
CA ILE A 17 -0.99 -5.25 -17.42
C ILE A 17 0.51 -4.92 -17.34
N LEU A 18 0.89 -3.65 -17.53
CA LEU A 18 2.28 -3.22 -17.39
C LEU A 18 2.79 -3.36 -15.95
N ALA A 19 1.98 -2.97 -14.97
CA ALA A 19 2.31 -3.11 -13.55
C ALA A 19 2.52 -4.58 -13.17
N ASP A 20 1.61 -5.48 -13.57
CA ASP A 20 1.71 -6.92 -13.30
C ASP A 20 3.02 -7.51 -13.88
N ARG A 21 3.43 -7.06 -15.08
CA ARG A 21 4.71 -7.46 -15.69
C ARG A 21 5.91 -6.92 -14.94
N LEU A 22 5.85 -5.68 -14.45
CA LEU A 22 6.91 -5.10 -13.62
C LEU A 22 7.04 -5.85 -12.30
N LEU A 23 5.92 -6.10 -11.61
CA LEU A 23 5.91 -6.84 -10.34
C LEU A 23 6.45 -8.26 -10.51
N ALA A 24 6.13 -8.94 -11.63
CA ALA A 24 6.71 -10.25 -11.95
C ALA A 24 8.24 -10.18 -12.10
N LYS A 25 8.74 -9.20 -12.84
CA LYS A 25 10.20 -8.99 -12.98
C LYS A 25 10.88 -8.67 -11.65
N LEU A 26 10.27 -7.83 -10.82
CA LEU A 26 10.82 -7.51 -9.50
C LEU A 26 10.92 -8.75 -8.62
N LYS A 27 9.94 -9.67 -8.69
CA LYS A 27 10.01 -10.97 -8.00
C LYS A 27 11.15 -11.84 -8.55
N GLU A 28 11.21 -12.01 -9.88
CA GLU A 28 12.23 -12.83 -10.57
C GLU A 28 13.67 -12.32 -10.32
N ASP A 29 13.90 -11.01 -10.41
CA ASP A 29 15.22 -10.39 -10.19
C ASP A 29 15.70 -10.60 -8.74
N THR A 30 14.77 -10.61 -7.79
CA THR A 30 15.09 -10.78 -6.37
C THR A 30 15.39 -12.23 -6.00
N GLU A 31 14.81 -13.19 -6.73
CA GLU A 31 15.12 -14.62 -6.59
C GLU A 31 16.44 -15.01 -7.27
N SER A 32 16.76 -14.39 -8.42
CA SER A 32 17.89 -14.77 -9.27
C SER A 32 19.21 -14.06 -8.97
N ASN A 33 19.18 -12.84 -8.43
CA ASN A 33 20.40 -12.08 -8.09
C ASN A 33 20.43 -11.71 -6.60
N PRO A 34 21.09 -12.52 -5.77
CA PRO A 34 21.10 -12.30 -4.34
C PRO A 34 21.91 -11.09 -3.86
N GLU A 35 22.53 -10.34 -4.76
CA GLU A 35 23.53 -9.29 -4.49
C GLU A 35 23.11 -7.93 -5.08
N ASN A 36 21.93 -7.86 -5.71
CA ASN A 36 21.40 -6.65 -6.33
C ASN A 36 20.78 -5.73 -5.28
N ASP A 37 20.95 -4.40 -5.41
CA ASP A 37 20.53 -3.39 -4.42
C ASP A 37 19.05 -3.46 -4.00
N ILE A 38 18.20 -4.11 -4.80
CA ILE A 38 16.78 -4.39 -4.50
C ILE A 38 16.61 -5.28 -3.24
N LYS A 39 17.66 -6.02 -2.84
CA LYS A 39 17.65 -6.83 -1.61
C LYS A 39 17.64 -6.03 -0.31
N ASN A 40 17.97 -4.73 -0.33
CA ASN A 40 17.91 -3.92 0.90
C ASN A 40 16.48 -3.48 1.26
N THR A 41 15.51 -3.74 0.39
CA THR A 41 14.09 -3.49 0.63
C THR A 41 13.51 -4.67 1.41
N ALA A 42 13.52 -4.54 2.74
CA ALA A 42 13.16 -5.54 3.75
C ALA A 42 12.07 -6.54 3.31
N GLU A 43 12.49 -7.78 3.06
CA GLU A 43 11.65 -8.94 2.72
C GLU A 43 10.83 -8.77 1.43
N ASN A 44 10.87 -9.78 0.57
CA ASN A 44 10.27 -9.82 -0.78
C ASN A 44 8.72 -9.84 -0.79
N VAL A 45 8.10 -9.17 0.18
CA VAL A 45 6.67 -9.05 0.36
C VAL A 45 6.20 -7.90 -0.52
N ILE A 46 5.51 -8.27 -1.60
CA ILE A 46 4.73 -7.34 -2.43
C ILE A 46 3.27 -7.48 -2.01
N GLU A 47 2.72 -6.44 -1.37
CA GLU A 47 1.31 -6.37 -1.02
C GLU A 47 0.55 -5.53 -2.06
N GLU A 48 -0.66 -5.95 -2.41
CA GLU A 48 -1.54 -5.18 -3.29
C GLU A 48 -2.68 -4.55 -2.48
N LEU A 49 -2.80 -3.22 -2.55
CA LEU A 49 -3.91 -2.47 -1.99
C LEU A 49 -4.82 -1.99 -3.13
N ARG A 50 -6.01 -2.59 -3.24
CA ARG A 50 -7.01 -2.22 -4.26
C ARG A 50 -7.91 -1.11 -3.75
N LEU A 51 -7.73 0.10 -4.29
CA LEU A 51 -8.50 1.27 -3.85
C LEU A 51 -10.01 1.13 -4.11
N GLU A 52 -10.40 0.32 -5.08
CA GLU A 52 -11.81 0.07 -5.41
C GLU A 52 -12.56 -0.77 -4.37
N GLU A 53 -11.83 -1.53 -3.55
CA GLU A 53 -12.40 -2.34 -2.46
C GLU A 53 -12.43 -1.57 -1.13
N MET A 54 -11.80 -0.39 -1.08
CA MET A 54 -11.74 0.45 0.09
C MET A 54 -12.93 1.41 0.16
N SER A 55 -13.50 1.55 1.36
CA SER A 55 -14.47 2.60 1.65
C SER A 55 -13.77 3.77 2.33
N PHE A 56 -13.74 4.91 1.64
CA PHE A 56 -13.24 6.16 2.21
C PHE A 56 -14.42 6.98 2.75
N PRO A 57 -14.48 7.25 4.06
CA PRO A 57 -15.50 8.14 4.59
C PRO A 57 -15.30 9.56 4.03
N ALA A 58 -16.39 10.32 3.94
CA ALA A 58 -16.28 11.74 3.64
C ALA A 58 -15.51 12.43 4.76
N ALA A 59 -14.64 13.37 4.40
CA ALA A 59 -13.92 14.21 5.36
C ALA A 59 -14.85 15.31 5.90
N ASP A 60 -15.91 14.91 6.58
CA ASP A 60 -16.85 15.81 7.24
C ASP A 60 -16.34 16.23 8.64
N GLU A 61 -17.03 17.21 9.23
CA GLU A 61 -16.67 17.77 10.54
C GLU A 61 -16.64 16.70 11.64
N ALA A 62 -17.59 15.76 11.63
CA ALA A 62 -17.67 14.70 12.63
C ALA A 62 -16.49 13.71 12.51
N PHE A 63 -16.12 13.38 11.27
CA PHE A 63 -14.96 12.56 10.96
C PHE A 63 -13.66 13.23 11.40
N LEU A 64 -13.50 14.53 11.12
CA LEU A 64 -12.33 15.30 11.55
C LEU A 64 -12.23 15.35 13.07
N GLN A 65 -13.33 15.62 13.77
CA GLN A 65 -13.37 15.61 15.24
C GLN A 65 -13.00 14.24 15.82
N LYS A 66 -13.53 13.15 15.24
CA LYS A 66 -13.16 11.78 15.64
C LYS A 66 -11.67 11.53 15.45
N ARG A 67 -11.12 11.91 14.29
CA ARG A 67 -9.69 11.75 13.98
C ARG A 67 -8.84 12.51 14.98
N ASP A 68 -9.15 13.78 15.23
CA ASP A 68 -8.36 14.64 16.11
C ASP A 68 -8.42 14.16 17.56
N ALA A 69 -9.57 13.65 18.02
CA ALA A 69 -9.70 13.00 19.33
C ALA A 69 -8.84 11.73 19.45
N LEU A 70 -8.78 10.90 18.39
CA LEU A 70 -7.93 9.70 18.37
C LEU A 70 -6.44 10.06 18.38
N LEU A 71 -6.04 11.11 17.66
CA LEU A 71 -4.67 11.63 17.66
C LEU A 71 -4.27 12.15 19.06
N ALA A 72 -5.13 12.95 19.69
CA ALA A 72 -4.89 13.46 21.04
C ALA A 72 -4.79 12.34 22.09
N ALA A 73 -5.54 11.24 21.90
CA ALA A 73 -5.50 10.06 22.75
C ALA A 73 -4.34 9.08 22.41
N GLY A 74 -3.55 9.35 21.38
CA GLY A 74 -2.46 8.47 20.93
C GLY A 74 -2.92 7.11 20.39
N LYS A 75 -4.18 6.99 19.96
CA LYS A 75 -4.78 5.73 19.49
C LYS A 75 -4.49 5.49 18.01
N PHE A 76 -3.21 5.37 17.67
CA PHE A 76 -2.76 5.15 16.30
C PHE A 76 -3.10 3.76 15.74
N GLU A 77 -3.46 2.81 16.61
CA GLU A 77 -3.88 1.46 16.21
C GLU A 77 -5.32 1.39 15.69
N ASP A 78 -6.11 2.47 15.81
CA ASP A 78 -7.49 2.51 15.31
C ASP A 78 -7.54 2.13 13.81
N PRO A 79 -8.56 1.37 13.36
CA PRO A 79 -8.72 1.00 11.95
C PRO A 79 -8.71 2.20 10.99
N LEU A 80 -9.09 3.39 11.47
CA LEU A 80 -9.00 4.63 10.71
C LEU A 80 -7.59 4.90 10.14
N PHE A 81 -6.55 4.51 10.89
CA PHE A 81 -5.16 4.73 10.51
C PHE A 81 -4.51 3.51 9.87
N ALA A 82 -5.23 2.40 9.67
CA ALA A 82 -4.64 1.18 9.11
C ALA A 82 -3.98 1.39 7.74
N PRO A 83 -4.57 2.14 6.78
CA PRO A 83 -3.91 2.43 5.51
C PRO A 83 -2.64 3.28 5.68
N ALA A 84 -2.65 4.21 6.63
CA ALA A 84 -1.49 5.05 6.92
C ALA A 84 -0.34 4.24 7.54
N ARG A 85 -0.65 3.27 8.42
CA ARG A 85 0.35 2.35 8.98
C ARG A 85 0.94 1.45 7.91
N GLN A 86 0.11 0.87 7.03
CA GLN A 86 0.56 0.03 5.92
C GLN A 86 1.46 0.81 4.95
N PHE A 87 1.09 2.05 4.63
CA PHE A 87 1.92 2.93 3.79
C PHE A 87 3.24 3.27 4.48
N ALA A 88 3.22 3.58 5.78
CA ALA A 88 4.42 3.92 6.53
C ALA A 88 5.40 2.75 6.71
N SER A 89 4.91 1.50 6.67
CA SER A 89 5.76 0.30 6.70
C SER A 89 6.31 -0.11 5.34
N ALA A 90 5.86 0.51 4.25
CA ALA A 90 6.37 0.23 2.91
C ALA A 90 7.68 0.96 2.67
N ASP A 91 8.66 0.24 2.13
CA ASP A 91 9.95 0.82 1.72
C ASP A 91 9.88 1.34 0.27
N THR A 92 8.92 0.84 -0.51
CA THR A 92 8.75 1.14 -1.94
C THR A 92 7.28 1.08 -2.34
#